data_AF-A0A2S7TZU2-F1
#
_entry.id   AF-A0A2S7TZU2-F1
#
_cell.length_a   1.000
_cell.length_b   1.000
_cell.length_c   1.000
_cell.angle_alpha   90.00
_cell.angle_beta   90.00
_cell.angle_gamma   90.00
#
_symmetry.space_group_name_H-M   'P 1'
#
loop_
_entity.id
_entity.type
_entity.pdbx_description
1 polymer ?
#
loop_
_entity_poly.entity_id
_entity_poly.type
_entity_poly.pdbx_seq_one_letter_code
_entity_poly.pdbx_strand_id
1 'polypeptide(L)'
;MKKILQICITLLLSALVIQAAENSDQEPIRIGTMVQEIQQALKKSDEKASLETIAKYGTDSRYYVMIRGWLHELLKGTQSQLEAAKNPELQKKHSQREAFLKQAIRRIDLE
;
A
#
# COMPACT_ATOMS: atom_id res chain seq x y z
N MET A 1 -46.70 20.01 -7.25
CA MET A 1 -45.49 20.13 -6.40
C MET A 1 -44.90 18.77 -6.00
N LYS A 2 -45.66 17.85 -5.37
CA LYS A 2 -45.17 16.50 -4.99
C LYS A 2 -44.51 15.71 -6.14
N LYS A 3 -45.12 15.69 -7.34
CA LYS A 3 -44.59 14.94 -8.50
C LYS A 3 -43.25 15.47 -9.03
N ILE A 4 -43.03 16.79 -8.98
CA ILE A 4 -41.77 17.41 -9.42
C ILE A 4 -40.65 17.11 -8.43
N LEU A 5 -40.94 17.18 -7.13
CA LEU A 5 -39.99 16.83 -6.07
C LEU A 5 -39.55 15.36 -6.16
N GLN A 6 -40.48 14.47 -6.48
CA GLN A 6 -40.23 13.03 -6.58
C GLN A 6 -39.36 12.66 -7.80
N ILE A 7 -39.56 13.36 -8.94
CA ILE A 7 -38.73 13.20 -10.15
C ILE A 7 -37.29 13.69 -9.90
N CYS A 8 -37.12 14.82 -9.20
CA CYS A 8 -35.80 15.33 -8.85
C CYS A 8 -35.03 14.37 -7.92
N ILE A 9 -35.71 13.76 -6.95
CA ILE A 9 -35.10 12.78 -6.04
C ILE A 9 -34.65 11.52 -6.80
N THR A 10 -35.46 11.01 -7.73
CA THR A 10 -35.07 9.85 -8.54
C THR A 10 -33.89 10.14 -9.48
N LEU A 11 -33.81 11.35 -10.05
CA LEU A 11 -32.68 11.76 -10.90
C LEU A 11 -31.38 11.89 -10.10
N LEU A 12 -31.45 12.47 -8.90
CA LEU A 12 -30.31 12.56 -7.98
C LEU A 12 -29.83 11.18 -7.52
N LEU A 13 -30.75 10.25 -7.24
CA LEU A 13 -30.39 8.88 -6.88
C LEU A 13 -29.68 8.16 -8.04
N SER A 14 -30.14 8.33 -9.28
CA SER A 14 -29.48 7.69 -10.43
C SER A 14 -28.06 8.19 -10.67
N ALA A 15 -27.79 9.49 -10.46
CA ALA A 15 -26.45 10.05 -10.61
C ALA A 15 -25.46 9.49 -9.57
N LEU A 16 -25.92 9.29 -8.32
CA LEU A 16 -25.11 8.67 -7.25
C LEU A 16 -24.75 7.22 -7.56
N VAL A 17 -25.68 6.44 -8.13
CA VAL A 17 -25.44 5.02 -8.45
C VAL A 17 -24.41 4.88 -9.58
N ILE A 18 -24.47 5.75 -10.61
CA ILE A 18 -23.52 5.72 -11.73
C ILE A 18 -22.10 6.08 -11.25
N GLN A 19 -21.96 7.12 -10.42
CA GLN A 19 -20.67 7.54 -9.88
C GLN A 19 -20.03 6.49 -8.95
N ALA A 20 -20.86 5.75 -8.20
CA ALA A 20 -20.39 4.66 -7.35
C ALA A 20 -19.90 3.45 -8.17
N ALA A 21 -20.58 3.14 -9.27
CA ALA A 21 -20.18 2.07 -10.18
C ALA A 21 -18.84 2.37 -10.89
N GLU A 22 -18.66 3.58 -11.44
CA GLU A 22 -17.39 3.98 -12.07
C GLU A 22 -16.19 3.95 -11.11
N ASN A 23 -16.38 4.39 -9.85
CA ASN A 23 -15.32 4.28 -8.83
C ASN A 23 -14.96 2.82 -8.53
N SER A 24 -15.93 1.90 -8.61
CA SER A 24 -15.69 0.48 -8.33
C SER A 24 -14.82 -0.20 -9.40
N ASP A 25 -14.95 0.20 -10.67
CA ASP A 25 -14.15 -0.34 -11.77
C ASP A 25 -12.71 0.16 -11.77
N GLN A 26 -12.44 1.33 -11.17
CA GLN A 26 -11.09 1.89 -11.06
C GLN A 26 -10.29 1.34 -9.87
N GLU A 27 -10.96 0.81 -8.85
CA GLU A 27 -10.28 0.38 -7.62
C GLU A 27 -9.28 -0.78 -7.85
N PRO A 28 -9.59 -1.83 -8.64
CA PRO A 28 -8.62 -2.87 -8.97
C PRO A 28 -7.38 -2.34 -9.70
N ILE A 29 -7.56 -1.37 -10.59
CA ILE A 29 -6.45 -0.72 -11.32
C ILE A 29 -5.57 0.03 -10.33
N ARG A 30 -6.17 0.83 -9.44
CA ARG A 30 -5.45 1.59 -8.41
C ARG A 30 -4.65 0.68 -7.48
N ILE A 31 -5.25 -0.43 -7.02
CA ILE A 31 -4.56 -1.43 -6.19
C ILE A 31 -3.39 -2.05 -6.96
N GLY A 32 -3.59 -2.43 -8.22
CA GLY A 32 -2.55 -2.99 -9.08
C GLY A 32 -1.36 -2.04 -9.25
N THR A 33 -1.63 -0.77 -9.59
CA THR A 33 -0.59 0.27 -9.73
C THR A 33 0.15 0.48 -8.40
N MET A 34 -0.56 0.61 -7.29
CA MET A 34 0.03 0.74 -5.97
C MET A 34 0.96 -0.43 -5.63
N VAL A 35 0.51 -1.67 -5.85
CA VAL A 35 1.33 -2.86 -5.58
C VAL A 35 2.61 -2.82 -6.41
N GLN A 36 2.53 -2.45 -7.69
CA GLN A 36 3.70 -2.32 -8.56
C GLN A 36 4.67 -1.25 -8.04
N GLU A 37 4.16 -0.08 -7.64
CA GLU A 37 4.99 1.01 -7.11
C GLU A 37 5.69 0.61 -5.80
N ILE A 38 4.97 -0.04 -4.87
CA ILE A 38 5.57 -0.55 -3.62
C ILE A 38 6.61 -1.64 -3.93
N GLN A 39 6.35 -2.54 -4.88
CA GLN A 39 7.33 -3.56 -5.30
C GLN A 39 8.60 -2.93 -5.87
N GLN A 40 8.49 -1.84 -6.64
CA GLN A 40 9.64 -1.10 -7.16
C GLN A 40 10.41 -0.42 -6.02
N ALA A 41 9.71 0.23 -5.09
CA ALA A 41 10.31 0.84 -3.90
C ALA A 41 11.07 -0.18 -3.05
N LEU A 42 10.49 -1.38 -2.84
CA LEU A 42 11.13 -2.48 -2.10
C LEU A 42 12.39 -3.05 -2.77
N LYS A 43 12.57 -2.84 -4.08
CA LYS A 43 13.79 -3.24 -4.82
C LYS A 43 14.89 -2.19 -4.73
N LYS A 44 14.52 -0.92 -4.53
CA LYS A 44 15.39 0.26 -4.46
C LYS A 44 15.45 0.81 -3.02
N SER A 45 15.71 -0.07 -2.05
CA SER A 45 15.62 0.25 -0.62
C SER A 45 16.63 1.31 -0.13
N ASP A 46 17.59 1.67 -0.97
CA ASP A 46 18.60 2.71 -0.76
C ASP A 46 18.13 4.11 -1.21
N GLU A 47 17.08 4.19 -2.05
CA GLU A 47 16.53 5.46 -2.50
C GLU A 47 15.55 6.04 -1.46
N LYS A 48 15.73 7.31 -1.08
CA LYS A 48 14.80 8.01 -0.17
C LYS A 48 13.36 7.99 -0.68
N ALA A 49 13.19 8.12 -2.00
CA ALA A 49 11.89 8.06 -2.67
C ALA A 49 11.15 6.73 -2.42
N SER A 50 11.87 5.62 -2.20
CA SER A 50 11.24 4.33 -1.89
C SER A 50 10.50 4.35 -0.55
N LEU A 51 11.09 4.98 0.47
CA LEU A 51 10.44 5.12 1.76
C LEU A 51 9.21 6.04 1.67
N GLU A 52 9.29 7.11 0.87
CA GLU A 52 8.18 8.05 0.63
C GLU A 52 7.02 7.37 -0.09
N THR A 53 7.29 6.56 -1.12
CA THR A 53 6.27 5.76 -1.83
C THR A 53 5.58 4.77 -0.89
N ILE A 54 6.34 4.05 -0.06
CA ILE A 54 5.77 3.10 0.89
C ILE A 54 4.93 3.83 1.94
N ALA A 55 5.39 4.97 2.44
CA ALA A 55 4.63 5.79 3.39
C ALA A 55 3.32 6.30 2.76
N LYS A 56 3.38 6.89 1.56
CA LYS A 56 2.22 7.42 0.82
C LYS A 56 1.07 6.42 0.76
N TYR A 57 1.36 5.16 0.43
CA TYR A 57 0.33 4.12 0.35
C TYR A 57 0.02 3.48 1.69
N GLY A 58 1.04 3.27 2.53
CA GLY A 58 0.90 2.60 3.81
C GLY A 58 0.10 3.40 4.83
N THR A 59 0.10 4.74 4.76
CA THR A 59 -0.73 5.60 5.62
C THR A 59 -2.14 5.81 5.09
N ASP A 60 -2.47 5.30 3.91
CA ASP A 60 -3.84 5.31 3.40
C ASP A 60 -4.66 4.27 4.17
N SER A 61 -5.68 4.72 4.91
CA SER A 61 -6.50 3.86 5.77
C SER A 61 -7.15 2.70 5.01
N ARG A 62 -7.37 2.83 3.69
CA ARG A 62 -7.95 1.79 2.85
C ARG A 62 -7.00 0.60 2.64
N TYR A 63 -5.70 0.85 2.68
CA TYR A 63 -4.67 -0.15 2.36
C TYR A 63 -3.71 -0.42 3.52
N TYR A 64 -3.77 0.36 4.60
CA TYR A 64 -2.89 0.28 5.78
C TYR A 64 -2.69 -1.16 6.26
N VAL A 65 -3.77 -1.90 6.55
CA VAL A 65 -3.69 -3.26 7.08
C VAL A 65 -2.97 -4.20 6.10
N MET A 66 -3.28 -4.07 4.80
CA MET A 66 -2.69 -4.90 3.76
C MET A 66 -1.19 -4.62 3.61
N ILE A 67 -0.81 -3.35 3.49
CA ILE A 67 0.59 -2.96 3.29
C ILE A 67 1.42 -3.27 4.53
N ARG A 68 0.92 -2.92 5.72
CA ARG A 68 1.60 -3.22 6.98
C ARG A 68 1.79 -4.72 7.18
N GLY A 69 0.77 -5.52 6.91
CA GLY A 69 0.84 -6.98 6.96
C GLY A 69 1.91 -7.52 5.99
N TRP A 70 1.90 -7.05 4.75
CA TRP A 70 2.87 -7.46 3.74
C TRP A 70 4.31 -7.11 4.14
N LEU A 71 4.57 -5.89 4.62
CA LEU A 71 5.90 -5.48 5.07
C LEU A 71 6.37 -6.32 6.27
N HIS A 72 5.47 -6.69 7.17
CA HIS A 72 5.80 -7.51 8.33
C HIS A 72 6.16 -8.94 7.94
N GLU A 73 5.46 -9.55 6.98
CA GLU A 73 5.80 -10.86 6.43
C GLU A 73 7.15 -10.83 5.67
N LEU A 74 7.40 -9.77 4.90
CA LEU A 74 8.71 -9.55 4.28
C LEU A 74 9.83 -9.40 5.32
N LEU A 75 9.56 -8.73 6.44
CA LEU A 75 10.52 -8.56 7.54
C LEU A 75 10.86 -9.91 8.17
N LYS A 76 9.85 -10.71 8.53
CA LYS A 76 10.05 -12.06 9.07
C LYS A 76 10.87 -12.93 8.12
N GLY A 77 10.52 -12.93 6.82
CA GLY A 77 11.27 -13.68 5.82
C GLY A 77 12.73 -13.21 5.69
N THR A 78 12.96 -11.90 5.76
CA THR A 78 14.32 -11.32 5.72
C THR A 78 15.13 -11.68 6.96
N GLN A 79 14.50 -11.71 8.14
CA GLN A 79 15.14 -12.12 9.40
C GLN A 79 15.54 -13.60 9.36
N SER A 80 14.64 -14.47 8.90
CA SER A 80 14.95 -15.90 8.71
C SER A 80 16.13 -16.11 7.74
N GLN A 81 16.18 -15.35 6.65
CA GLN A 81 17.31 -15.38 5.71
C GLN A 81 18.61 -14.88 6.35
N LEU A 82 18.55 -13.82 7.16
CA LEU A 82 19.70 -13.28 7.88
C LEU A 82 20.27 -14.30 8.87
N GLU A 83 19.41 -14.95 9.65
CA GLU A 83 19.80 -16.00 10.61
C GLU A 83 20.44 -17.21 9.93
N ALA A 84 19.95 -17.60 8.75
CA ALA A 84 20.48 -18.72 7.99
C ALA A 84 21.76 -18.36 7.18
N ALA A 85 22.04 -17.07 6.97
CA ALA A 85 23.14 -16.63 6.11
C ALA A 85 24.50 -16.91 6.75
N LYS A 86 25.33 -17.72 6.08
CA LYS A 86 26.72 -18.00 6.48
C LYS A 86 27.75 -17.12 5.77
N ASN A 87 27.38 -16.53 4.64
CA ASN A 87 28.24 -15.64 3.86
C ASN A 87 28.10 -14.19 4.36
N PRO A 88 29.20 -13.48 4.68
CA PRO A 88 29.18 -12.08 5.11
C PRO A 88 28.46 -11.11 4.16
N GLU A 89 28.56 -11.31 2.84
CA GLU A 89 27.87 -10.47 1.85
C GLU A 89 26.36 -10.64 1.91
N LEU A 90 25.88 -11.88 2.07
CA LEU A 90 24.47 -12.17 2.24
C LEU A 90 23.96 -11.61 3.57
N GLN A 91 24.72 -11.77 4.66
CA GLN A 91 24.39 -11.17 5.95
C GLN A 91 24.25 -9.66 5.84
N LYS A 92 25.19 -8.97 5.19
CA LYS A 92 25.14 -7.53 4.95
C LYS A 92 23.88 -7.14 4.15
N LYS A 93 23.60 -7.86 3.06
CA LYS A 93 22.43 -7.61 2.21
C LYS A 93 21.11 -7.78 2.99
N HIS A 94 20.97 -8.87 3.74
CA HIS A 94 19.76 -9.13 4.52
C HIS A 94 19.61 -8.15 5.69
N SER A 95 20.71 -7.77 6.36
CA SER A 95 20.70 -6.76 7.42
C SER A 95 20.28 -5.37 6.92
N GLN A 96 20.78 -4.94 5.75
CA GLN A 96 20.34 -3.69 5.11
C GLN A 96 18.85 -3.72 4.77
N ARG A 97 18.38 -4.83 4.21
CA ARG A 97 16.96 -5.01 3.90
C ARG A 97 16.08 -5.03 5.15
N GLU A 98 16.53 -5.68 6.22
CA GLU A 98 15.84 -5.71 7.52
C GLU A 98 15.70 -4.30 8.09
N ALA A 99 16.79 -3.52 8.09
CA ALA A 99 16.79 -2.14 8.57
C ALA A 99 15.81 -1.26 7.78
N PHE A 100 15.81 -1.36 6.45
CA PHE A 100 14.85 -0.66 5.60
C PHE A 100 13.40 -1.03 5.91
N LEU A 101 13.09 -2.33 6.03
CA LEU A 101 11.72 -2.79 6.32
C LEU A 101 11.25 -2.31 7.70
N LYS A 102 12.11 -2.34 8.73
CA LYS A 102 11.81 -1.78 10.05
C LYS A 102 11.53 -0.28 9.97
N GLN A 103 12.33 0.46 9.19
CA GLN A 103 12.11 1.89 8.99
C GLN A 103 10.79 2.18 8.27
N ALA A 104 10.47 1.42 7.23
CA ALA A 104 9.23 1.56 6.47
C ALA A 104 7.99 1.29 7.32
N ILE A 105 7.99 0.21 8.10
CA ILE A 105 6.89 -0.10 9.03
C ILE A 105 6.74 1.01 10.07
N ARG A 106 7.84 1.44 10.69
CA ARG A 106 7.81 2.55 11.66
C ARG A 106 7.29 3.84 11.05
N ARG A 107 7.62 4.14 9.79
CA ARG A 107 7.18 5.34 9.09
C ARG A 107 5.67 5.35 8.82
N ILE A 108 5.08 4.17 8.63
CA ILE A 108 3.64 3.99 8.45
C ILE A 108 2.90 4.05 9.80
N ASP A 109 3.48 3.50 10.86
CA ASP A 109 2.86 3.43 12.19
C ASP A 109 2.87 4.77 12.97
N LEU A 110 3.64 5.77 12.52
CA LEU A 110 3.84 7.05 13.22
C LEU A 110 3.01 8.22 12.65
N GLU A 111 2.40 8.09 11.48
CA GLU A 111 1.49 9.10 10.90
C GLU A 111 0.04 8.70 11.14
#